data_AF-A0AAW9EDK3-F1
#
_entry.id   AF-A0AAW9EDK3-F1
#
_cell.length_a   1.000
_cell.length_b   1.000
_cell.length_c   1.000
_cell.angle_alpha   90.00
_cell.angle_beta   90.00
_cell.angle_gamma   90.00
#
_symmetry.space_group_name_H-M   'P 1'
#
loop_
_entity.id
_entity.type
_entity.pdbx_description
1 polymer ?
#
loop_
_entity_poly.entity_id
_entity_poly.type
_entity_poly.pdbx_seq_one_letter_code
_entity_poly.pdbx_strand_id
1 'polypeptide(L)' 'MKTISPLNPADLPLAWEIEKLSHSFPWSEETFYSNQGDHYFNLKICIDNIMVGFAITQLILDEATLFNIAIHPDYQGKG' A
#
# COMPACT_ATOMS: atom_id res chain seq x y z
N MET A 1 -13.46 -11.65 -6.76
CA MET A 1 -14.00 -10.82 -5.65
C MET A 1 -12.95 -9.79 -5.25
N LYS A 2 -13.35 -8.52 -5.04
CA LYS A 2 -12.46 -7.45 -4.53
C LYS A 2 -12.63 -7.33 -3.02
N THR A 3 -11.53 -7.32 -2.27
CA THR A 3 -11.54 -7.22 -0.81
C THR A 3 -10.51 -6.18 -0.35
N ILE A 4 -10.91 -5.27 0.53
CA ILE A 4 -10.02 -4.31 1.19
C ILE A 4 -9.84 -4.77 2.64
N SER A 5 -8.60 -4.72 3.13
CA SER A 5 -8.26 -5.13 4.51
C SER A 5 -7.00 -4.40 4.98
N PRO A 6 -6.66 -4.44 6.28
CA PRO A 6 -5.40 -3.87 6.77
C PRO A 6 -4.18 -4.48 6.08
N LEU A 7 -3.18 -3.64 5.81
CA LEU A 7 -1.86 -4.05 5.35
C LEU A 7 -1.04 -4.47 6.57
N ASN A 8 -0.69 -5.76 6.66
CA ASN A 8 0.08 -6.29 7.78
C ASN A 8 1.58 -6.37 7.43
N PRO A 9 2.48 -6.51 8.43
CA PRO A 9 3.91 -6.65 8.17
C PRO A 9 4.28 -7.77 7.20
N ALA A 10 3.52 -8.87 7.19
CA ALA A 10 3.71 -9.99 6.27
C ALA A 10 3.39 -9.65 4.80
N ASP A 11 2.60 -8.61 4.56
CA ASP A 11 2.22 -8.16 3.21
C ASP A 11 3.24 -7.16 2.63
N LEU A 12 4.12 -6.57 3.45
CA LEU A 12 5.05 -5.51 3.06
C LEU A 12 6.00 -5.91 1.93
N PRO A 13 6.57 -7.14 1.87
CA PRO A 13 7.40 -7.53 0.74
C PRO A 13 6.66 -7.46 -0.59
N LEU A 14 5.38 -7.86 -0.61
CA LEU A 14 4.57 -7.83 -1.83
C LEU A 14 4.14 -6.40 -2.18
N ALA A 15 3.81 -5.59 -1.18
CA ALA A 15 3.54 -4.16 -1.36
C ALA A 15 4.75 -3.41 -1.95
N TRP A 16 5.96 -3.75 -1.50
CA TRP A 16 7.21 -3.20 -2.00
C TRP A 16 7.47 -3.58 -3.47
N GLU A 17 7.17 -4.80 -3.89
CA GLU A 17 7.23 -5.17 -5.31
C GLU A 17 6.24 -4.35 -6.15
N ILE A 18 5.02 -4.13 -5.64
CA ILE A 18 4.01 -3.31 -6.32
C ILE A 18 4.50 -1.85 -6.46
N GLU A 19 5.10 -1.28 -5.42
CA GLU A 19 5.69 0.08 -5.43
C GLU A 19 6.72 0.22 -6.58
N LYS A 20 7.68 -0.70 -6.65
CA LYS A 20 8.73 -0.70 -7.69
C LYS A 20 8.17 -0.85 -9.11
N LEU A 21 7.08 -1.60 -9.27
CA LEU A 21 6.44 -1.81 -10.57
C LEU A 21 5.56 -0.65 -11.00
N SER A 22 4.97 0.07 -10.03
CA SER A 22 3.90 1.04 -10.30
C SER A 22 4.41 2.48 -10.41
N HIS A 23 5.53 2.81 -9.75
CA HIS A 23 6.12 4.15 -9.78
C HIS A 23 7.39 4.19 -10.61
N SER A 24 7.53 5.19 -11.48
CA SER A 24 8.78 5.47 -12.20
C SER A 24 9.90 5.94 -11.26
N PHE A 25 9.52 6.49 -10.11
CA PHE A 25 10.42 6.92 -9.03
C PHE A 25 9.93 6.31 -7.71
N PRO A 26 10.17 5.01 -7.49
CA PRO A 26 9.71 4.36 -6.27
C PRO A 26 10.40 4.99 -5.06
N TRP A 27 9.73 4.94 -3.90
CA TRP A 27 10.37 5.26 -2.62
C TRP A 27 11.64 4.44 -2.40
N SER A 28 12.53 4.90 -1.52
CA SER A 28 13.59 4.02 -1.01
C SER A 28 12.98 2.93 -0.13
N GLU A 29 13.66 1.79 -0.05
CA GLU A 29 13.27 0.68 0.84
C GLU A 29 13.08 1.18 2.28
N GLU A 30 14.05 1.95 2.79
CA GLU A 30 13.99 2.54 4.13
C GLU A 30 12.74 3.42 4.34
N THR A 31 12.41 4.29 3.37
CA THR A 31 11.21 5.13 3.45
C THR A 31 9.96 4.27 3.49
N PHE A 32 9.88 3.23 2.66
CA PHE A 32 8.71 2.36 2.60
C PHE A 32 8.47 1.60 3.91
N TYR A 33 9.53 1.00 4.47
CA TYR A 33 9.44 0.21 5.69
C TYR A 33 9.33 1.05 6.97
N SER A 34 9.74 2.32 6.95
CA SER A 34 9.58 3.23 8.10
C SER A 34 8.17 3.82 8.24
N ASN A 35 7.35 3.80 7.18
CA ASN A 35 5.98 4.33 7.20
C ASN A 35 4.93 3.29 7.67
N GLN A 36 5.18 2.70 8.84
CA GLN A 36 4.38 1.62 9.45
C GLN A 36 4.20 1.87 10.96
N GLY A 37 3.27 1.14 11.62
CA GLY A 37 3.09 1.15 13.08
C GLY A 37 1.82 1.85 13.55
N ASP A 38 1.77 2.22 14.84
CA ASP A 38 0.54 2.60 15.54
C ASP A 38 -0.13 3.88 15.02
N HIS A 39 0.63 4.76 14.38
CA HIS A 39 0.11 5.98 13.76
C HIS A 39 -0.28 5.78 12.29
N TYR A 40 -0.29 4.55 11.79
CA TYR A 40 -0.57 4.25 10.39
C TYR A 40 -1.83 3.42 10.25
N PHE A 41 -2.68 3.84 9.31
CA PHE A 41 -3.85 3.10 8.87
C PHE A 41 -3.63 2.62 7.44
N ASN A 42 -2.70 1.67 7.30
CA ASN A 42 -2.31 1.15 6.00
C ASN A 42 -3.29 0.08 5.52
N LEU A 43 -3.68 0.14 4.25
CA LEU A 43 -4.66 -0.74 3.64
C LEU A 43 -4.05 -1.50 2.46
N LYS A 44 -4.59 -2.68 2.19
CA LYS A 44 -4.36 -3.46 0.97
C LYS A 44 -5.66 -3.76 0.26
N ILE A 45 -5.57 -3.93 -1.05
CA ILE A 45 -6.66 -4.46 -1.88
C ILE A 45 -6.22 -5.78 -2.50
N CYS A 46 -7.10 -6.78 -2.40
CA CYS A 46 -6.94 -8.07 -3.04
C CYS A 46 -8.04 -8.34 -4.07
N ILE A 47 -7.67 -8.96 -5.19
CA ILE A 47 -8.58 -9.50 -6.20
C ILE A 47 -8.34 -11.00 -6.28
N ASP A 48 -9.38 -11.80 -6.02
CA ASP A 48 -9.30 -13.26 -6.04
C ASP A 48 -8.13 -13.79 -5.18
N ASN A 49 -8.02 -13.23 -3.98
CA ASN A 49 -6.98 -13.50 -2.97
C ASN A 49 -5.55 -13.08 -3.35
N ILE A 50 -5.35 -12.44 -4.50
CA ILE A 50 -4.08 -11.85 -4.91
C ILE A 50 -4.07 -10.39 -4.47
N MET A 51 -3.07 -9.97 -3.69
CA MET A 51 -2.89 -8.55 -3.38
C MET A 51 -2.44 -7.81 -4.64
N VAL A 52 -3.18 -6.75 -5.01
CA VAL A 52 -2.93 -5.98 -6.24
C VAL A 52 -2.62 -4.52 -5.96
N GLY A 53 -2.66 -4.08 -4.71
CA GLY A 53 -2.33 -2.70 -4.35
C GLY A 53 -2.39 -2.42 -2.87
N PHE A 54 -1.91 -1.23 -2.50
CA PHE A 54 -1.84 -0.76 -1.12
C PHE A 54 -2.09 0.76 -1.04
N ALA A 55 -2.39 1.23 0.17
CA ALA A 55 -2.38 2.63 0.55
C ALA A 55 -1.68 2.81 1.90
N ILE A 56 -0.70 3.71 1.98
CA ILE A 56 0.02 4.08 3.18
C ILE A 56 -0.52 5.41 3.68
N THR A 57 -1.16 5.40 4.85
CA THR A 57 -1.83 6.56 5.44
C THR A 57 -1.41 6.73 6.88
N GLN A 58 -0.96 7.92 7.25
CA GLN A 58 -0.70 8.27 8.64
C GLN A 58 -1.93 8.97 9.24
N LEU A 59 -2.27 8.60 10.46
CA LEU A 59 -3.35 9.17 11.25
C LEU A 59 -2.75 9.85 12.49
N ILE A 60 -2.93 11.17 12.59
CA ILE A 60 -2.52 11.96 13.74
C ILE A 60 -3.76 12.68 14.27
N LEU A 61 -4.20 12.30 15.47
CA LEU A 61 -5.44 12.81 16.08
C LEU A 61 -6.65 12.63 15.14
N ASP A 62 -7.19 13.72 14.63
CA ASP A 62 -8.33 13.79 13.72
C ASP A 62 -7.95 14.01 12.25
N GLU A 63 -6.64 14.04 11.93
CA GLU A 63 -6.12 14.22 10.59
C GLU A 63 -5.52 12.94 10.02
N ALA A 64 -5.85 12.65 8.75
CA ALA A 64 -5.27 11.56 7.99
C ALA A 64 -4.52 12.09 6.77
N THR A 65 -3.25 11.71 6.63
CA THR A 65 -2.41 12.04 5.48
C THR A 65 -2.10 10.78 4.68
N LEU A 66 -2.58 10.74 3.44
CA LEU A 66 -2.21 9.69 2.48
C LEU A 66 -0.81 9.99 1.95
N PHE A 67 0.18 9.18 2.32
CA PHE A 67 1.56 9.35 1.89
C PHE A 67 1.85 8.66 0.56
N ASN A 68 1.32 7.46 0.37
CA ASN A 68 1.59 6.67 -0.84
C ASN A 68 0.42 5.75 -1.17
N ILE A 69 0.18 5.52 -2.46
CA ILE A 69 -0.82 4.59 -2.97
C ILE A 69 -0.36 4.04 -4.31
N ALA A 70 -0.47 2.72 -4.48
CA ALA A 70 -0.11 2.09 -5.74
C ALA A 70 -0.99 0.88 -6.03
N ILE A 71 -1.29 0.68 -7.31
CA ILE A 71 -1.95 -0.51 -7.86
C ILE A 71 -1.00 -1.11 -8.90
N HIS A 72 -0.80 -2.42 -8.82
CA HIS A 72 -0.02 -3.20 -9.78
C HIS A 72 -0.44 -2.87 -11.22
N PRO A 73 0.50 -2.64 -12.17
CA PRO A 73 0.20 -2.16 -13.52
C PRO A 73 -0.92 -2.92 -14.25
N ASP A 74 -0.89 -4.27 -14.20
CA ASP A 74 -1.92 -5.13 -14.83
C ASP A 74 -3.34 -4.97 -14.26
N TYR A 75 -3.48 -4.31 -13.12
CA TYR A 75 -4.74 -4.10 -12.41
C TYR A 75 -5.19 -2.63 -12.38
N GLN A 76 -4.44 -1.72 -13.01
CA GLN A 76 -4.80 -0.30 -13.12
C GLN A 76 -5.97 -0.06 -14.08
N GLY A 77 -6.65 1.10 -13.93
CA GLY A 77 -7.81 1.48 -14.76
C GLY A 77 -9.09 0.69 -14.47
N LYS A 78 -9.16 0.04 -13.30
CA LYS A 78 -10.26 -0.85 -12.89
C LYS A 78 -11.05 -0.35 -11.67
N GLY A 79 -10.94 0.94 -11.34
CA GLY A 79 -11.55 1.63 -10.19
C GLY A 79 -10.50 2.16 -9.24
#